data_AF-A0A945T5C1-F1
#
_entry.id   AF-A0A945T5C1-F1
#
_cell.length_a   1.000
_cell.length_b   1.000
_cell.length_c   1.000
_cell.angle_alpha   90.00
_cell.angle_beta   90.00
_cell.angle_gamma   90.00
#
_symmetry.space_group_name_H-M   'P 1'
#
loop_
_entity.id
_entity.type
_entity.pdbx_description
1 polymer ?
#
loop_
_entity_poly.entity_id
_entity_poly.type
_entity_poly.pdbx_seq_one_letter_code
_entity_poly.pdbx_strand_id
1 'polypeptide(L)' 'MGYIEALEEALESKANKELLPLQPGDVPDTYADVEDLVREFNYKPSMSVNEGIQNFAKWYRKYHQL' A
#
# COMPACT_ATOMS: atom_id res chain seq x y z
N MET A 1 7.65 -4.99 -5.61
CA MET A 1 8.04 -5.22 -4.19
C MET A 1 7.94 -3.97 -3.31
N GLY A 2 7.69 -2.78 -3.86
CA GLY A 2 7.67 -1.53 -3.09
C GLY A 2 6.71 -1.47 -1.90
N TYR A 3 5.58 -2.17 -1.93
CA TYR A 3 4.66 -2.20 -0.77
C TYR A 3 5.27 -2.87 0.47
N ILE A 4 6.01 -3.97 0.29
CA ILE A 4 6.68 -4.66 1.40
C ILE A 4 7.81 -3.80 1.93
N GLU A 5 8.58 -3.16 1.04
CA GLU A 5 9.66 -2.25 1.42
C GLU A 5 9.14 -1.04 2.21
N ALA A 6 8.03 -0.43 1.77
CA ALA A 6 7.38 0.66 2.50
C ALA A 6 6.93 0.23 3.90
N LEU A 7 6.45 -1.01 4.07
CA LEU A 7 6.13 -1.56 5.39
C LEU A 7 7.39 -1.79 6.24
N GLU A 8 8.46 -2.32 5.65
CA GLU A 8 9.73 -2.54 6.37
C GLU A 8 10.32 -1.22 6.89
N GLU A 9 10.24 -0.16 6.09
CA GLU A 9 10.65 1.19 6.49
C GLU A 9 9.74 1.74 7.60
N ALA A 10 8.41 1.66 7.42
CA ALA A 10 7.45 2.17 8.40
C ALA A 10 7.49 1.43 9.75
N LEU A 11 7.89 0.16 9.76
CA LEU A 11 7.99 -0.69 10.94
C LEU A 11 9.43 -0.81 11.48
N GLU A 12 10.40 -0.19 10.80
CA GLU A 12 11.84 -0.27 11.13
C GLU A 12 12.34 -1.73 11.30
N SER A 13 11.79 -2.65 10.51
CA SER A 13 12.06 -4.08 10.64
C SER A 13 12.03 -4.77 9.28
N LYS A 14 12.89 -5.76 9.08
CA LYS A 14 12.96 -6.51 7.82
C LYS A 14 12.04 -7.72 7.85
N ALA A 15 11.24 -7.87 6.80
CA ALA A 15 10.35 -9.01 6.65
C ALA A 15 11.17 -10.25 6.27
N ASN A 16 10.91 -11.37 6.94
CA ASN A 16 11.33 -12.67 6.44
C ASN A 16 10.33 -13.10 5.34
N LYS A 17 10.76 -13.04 4.07
CA LYS A 17 9.88 -13.20 2.91
C LYS A 17 9.92 -14.65 2.44
N GLU A 18 8.77 -15.32 2.47
CA GLU A 18 8.55 -16.60 1.82
C GLU A 18 7.65 -16.38 0.60
N LEU A 19 8.22 -16.47 -0.61
CA LEU A 19 7.49 -16.24 -1.85
C LEU A 19 6.76 -17.51 -2.27
N LEU A 20 5.44 -17.48 -2.18
CA LEU A 20 4.56 -18.57 -2.63
C LEU A 20 4.14 -18.38 -4.10
N PRO A 21 3.73 -19.45 -4.80
CA PRO A 21 3.17 -19.32 -6.14
C PRO A 21 1.89 -18.48 -6.13
N LEU A 22 1.54 -17.94 -7.31
CA LEU A 22 0.31 -17.16 -7.51
C LEU A 22 -0.91 -17.98 -7.07
N GLN A 23 -1.80 -17.37 -6.28
CA GLN A 23 -2.98 -18.07 -5.78
C GLN A 23 -4.10 -18.04 -6.81
N PRO A 24 -4.98 -19.06 -6.82
CA PRO A 24 -6.15 -19.06 -7.69
C PRO A 24 -7.03 -17.83 -7.44
N GLY A 25 -7.28 -17.04 -8.50
CA GLY A 25 -8.08 -15.82 -8.43
C GLY A 25 -7.25 -14.53 -8.36
N ASP A 26 -5.94 -14.61 -8.13
CA ASP A 26 -5.07 -13.44 -8.23
C ASP A 26 -4.95 -12.98 -9.69
N VAL A 27 -5.00 -11.66 -9.87
CA VAL A 27 -4.65 -11.01 -11.14
C VAL A 27 -3.22 -10.47 -10.99
N PRO A 28 -2.29 -10.79 -11.91
CA PRO A 28 -0.88 -10.41 -11.77
C PRO A 28 -0.63 -8.92 -11.53
N ASP A 29 -1.31 -8.06 -12.28
CA ASP A 29 -1.23 -6.61 -12.14
C ASP A 29 -2.58 -5.98 -12.49
N THR A 30 -3.06 -5.08 -11.61
CA THR A 30 -4.29 -4.33 -11.84
C THR A 30 -4.20 -2.96 -11.16
N TYR A 31 -4.81 -1.95 -11.77
CA TYR A 31 -4.90 -0.60 -11.25
C TYR A 31 -6.15 0.09 -11.80
N ALA A 32 -6.64 1.09 -11.08
CA ALA A 32 -7.76 1.92 -11.53
C ALA A 32 -7.25 3.02 -12.47
N ASP A 33 -7.92 3.20 -13.59
CA ASP A 33 -7.85 4.44 -14.36
C ASP A 33 -8.67 5.52 -13.65
N VAL A 34 -8.11 6.71 -13.50
CA VAL A 34 -8.72 7.85 -12.80
C VAL A 34 -8.91 9.07 -13.70
N GLU A 35 -8.68 8.95 -15.02
CA GLU A 35 -8.81 10.07 -15.96
C GLU A 35 -10.19 10.75 -15.88
N ASP A 36 -11.26 9.98 -15.76
CA ASP A 36 -12.63 10.51 -15.64
C ASP A 36 -12.83 11.31 -14.35
N LEU A 37 -12.27 10.84 -13.22
CA LEU A 37 -12.34 11.55 -11.94
C LEU A 37 -11.60 12.89 -12.00
N VAL A 38 -10.44 12.90 -12.66
CA VAL A 38 -9.65 14.12 -12.87
C VAL A 38 -10.42 15.09 -13.76
N ARG A 39 -11.00 14.62 -14.87
CA ARG A 39 -11.69 15.46 -15.85
C ARG A 39 -13.00 16.05 -15.32
N GLU A 40 -13.82 15.23 -14.65
CA GLU A 40 -15.19 15.60 -14.29
C GLU A 40 -15.29 16.23 -12.90
N PHE A 41 -14.40 15.84 -12.00
CA PHE A 41 -14.46 16.25 -10.58
C PHE A 41 -13.21 17.01 -10.12
N ASN A 42 -12.21 17.21 -11.00
CA ASN A 42 -10.92 17.78 -10.66
C ASN A 42 -10.28 17.10 -9.43
N TYR A 43 -10.50 15.78 -9.32
CA TYR A 43 -10.04 14.98 -8.20
C TYR A 43 -8.94 14.03 -8.64
N LYS A 44 -7.84 14.01 -7.88
CA LYS A 44 -6.74 13.07 -8.04
C LYS A 44 -6.19 12.67 -6.67
N PRO A 45 -5.98 11.37 -6.39
CA PRO A 45 -5.24 10.94 -5.22
C PRO A 45 -3.82 11.53 -5.25
N SER A 46 -3.42 12.19 -4.16
CA SER A 46 -2.10 12.83 -4.02
C SER A 46 -1.18 12.14 -3.03
N MET A 47 -1.72 11.29 -2.16
CA MET A 47 -0.96 10.56 -1.16
C MET A 47 -0.09 9.50 -1.85
N SER A 48 1.21 9.53 -1.58
CA SER A 48 2.11 8.48 -2.05
C SER A 48 1.87 7.18 -1.28
N VAL A 49 2.26 6.05 -1.88
CA VAL A 49 2.20 4.74 -1.21
C VAL A 49 2.98 4.75 0.10
N ASN A 50 4.20 5.34 0.11
CA ASN A 50 5.04 5.37 1.30
C ASN A 50 4.39 6.17 2.44
N GLU A 51 3.84 7.35 2.15
CA GLU A 51 3.11 8.15 3.15
C GLU A 51 1.86 7.42 3.66
N GLY A 52 1.11 6.78 2.77
CA GLY A 52 -0.08 6.01 3.14
C GLY A 52 0.25 4.86 4.08
N ILE A 53 1.29 4.08 3.76
CA ILE A 53 1.74 2.95 4.59
C ILE A 53 2.29 3.43 5.94
N GLN A 54 3.07 4.52 5.98
CA GLN A 54 3.54 5.13 7.23
C GLN A 54 2.37 5.52 8.15
N ASN A 55 1.37 6.20 7.58
CA ASN A 55 0.17 6.62 8.30
C ASN A 55 -0.63 5.42 8.82
N PHE A 56 -0.79 4.38 8.00
CA PHE A 56 -1.46 3.15 8.39
C PHE A 56 -0.74 2.43 9.54
N ALA A 57 0.57 2.21 9.44
CA ALA A 57 1.36 1.56 10.47
C ALA A 57 1.26 2.30 11.81
N LYS A 58 1.36 3.64 11.78
CA LYS A 58 1.19 4.49 12.97
C LYS A 58 -0.19 4.33 13.60
N TRP A 59 -1.25 4.36 12.78
CA TRP A 59 -2.61 4.15 13.25
C TRP A 59 -2.79 2.76 13.88
N TYR A 60 -2.29 1.71 13.21
CA TYR A 60 -2.43 0.33 13.63
C TYR A 60 -1.77 0.09 14.99
N ARG A 61 -0.51 0.54 15.17
CA ARG A 61 0.21 0.43 16.44
C ARG A 61 -0.52 1.15 17.57
N LYS A 62 -1.01 2.37 17.30
CA LYS A 62 -1.80 3.12 18.28
C LYS A 62 -3.08 2.39 18.67
N TYR A 63 -3.79 1.83 17.70
CA TYR A 63 -5.04 1.10 17.92
C TYR A 63 -4.83 -0.16 18.77
N HIS A 64 -3.73 -0.88 18.54
CA HIS A 64 -3.38 -2.12 19.25
C HIS A 64 -2.48 -1.94 20.48
N GLN A 65 -2.08 -0.71 20.82
CA GLN A 65 -1.19 -0.40 21.94
C GLN A 65 0.19 -1.09 21.84
N LEU A 66 0.78 -1.05 20.63
CA LEU A 66 2.11 -1.59 20.26
C LEU A 66 3.19 -0.51 20.14
#